data_AF-A0A2V8ZI74-F1
#
_entry.id   AF-A0A2V8ZI74-F1
#
_cell.length_a   1.000
_cell.length_b   1.000
_cell.length_c   1.000
_cell.angle_alpha   90.00
_cell.angle_beta   90.00
_cell.angle_gamma   90.00
#
_symmetry.space_group_name_H-M   'P 1'
#
loop_
_entity.id
_entity.type
_entity.pdbx_description
1 polymer ?
#
loop_
_entity_poly.entity_id
_entity_poly.type
_entity_poly.pdbx_seq_one_letter_code
_entity_poly.pdbx_strand_id
1 'polypeptide(L)'
;RAHARIAKVIYEGGYRASRTPMDLPVSQALIKVVQDATDGSAVIAPALGGSVPMYIFEELGLPWIGVPIVNYDNHQHSSDENLRLGHFWRGIEIYGAILADLNW
;
A
#
# COMPACT_ATOMS: atom_id res chain seq x y z
N ARG A 1 -40.23 19.84 15.43
CA ARG A 1 -38.75 19.68 15.45
C ARG A 1 -38.18 20.76 16.37
N ALA A 2 -37.65 20.41 17.55
CA ALA A 2 -37.32 21.38 18.61
C ALA A 2 -36.15 22.34 18.27
N HIS A 3 -35.30 22.02 17.31
CA HIS A 3 -34.18 22.87 16.92
C HIS A 3 -33.95 22.85 15.40
N ALA A 4 -34.63 23.75 14.68
CA ALA A 4 -34.63 23.76 13.21
C ALA A 4 -33.28 24.12 12.56
N ARG A 5 -32.30 24.61 13.34
CA ARG A 5 -30.99 25.11 12.86
C ARG A 5 -29.79 24.32 13.40
N ILE A 6 -30.01 23.22 14.12
CA ILE A 6 -28.91 22.44 14.72
C ILE A 6 -28.69 21.15 13.93
N ALA A 7 -27.46 20.92 13.49
CA ALA A 7 -26.98 19.64 12.98
C ALA A 7 -26.15 18.90 14.05
N LYS A 8 -26.34 17.59 14.18
CA LYS A 8 -25.53 16.73 15.05
C LYS A 8 -24.54 15.96 14.18
N VAL A 9 -23.25 16.06 14.52
CA VAL A 9 -22.21 15.18 13.97
C VAL A 9 -21.98 14.05 14.98
N ILE A 10 -22.02 12.82 14.51
CA ILE A 10 -21.66 11.62 15.29
C ILE A 10 -20.40 11.06 14.65
N TYR A 11 -19.32 10.98 15.41
CA TYR A 11 -18.11 10.29 14.99
C TYR A 11 -18.25 8.81 15.33
N GLU A 12 -18.29 7.96 14.31
CA GLU A 12 -18.46 6.50 14.46
C GLU A 12 -17.12 5.75 14.54
N GLY A 13 -16.00 6.47 14.50
CA GLY A 13 -14.66 5.89 14.60
C GLY A 13 -13.80 6.11 13.36
N GLY A 14 -12.60 5.55 13.42
CA GLY A 14 -11.52 5.72 12.47
C GLY A 14 -10.20 5.27 13.11
N TYR A 15 -9.16 5.12 12.30
CA TYR A 15 -7.84 4.75 12.76
C TYR A 15 -6.78 5.72 12.24
N ARG A 16 -5.66 5.80 12.95
CA ARG A 16 -4.55 6.69 12.59
C ARG A 16 -3.92 6.26 11.27
N ALA A 17 -3.43 7.23 10.50
CA ALA A 17 -2.54 6.95 9.38
C ALA A 17 -1.27 6.26 9.90
N SER A 18 -0.76 5.32 9.12
CA SER A 18 0.50 4.63 9.40
C SER A 18 1.36 4.66 8.14
N ARG A 19 2.68 4.64 8.33
CA ARG A 19 3.67 4.51 7.26
C ARG A 19 4.98 3.97 7.83
N THR A 20 5.73 3.24 7.01
CA THR A 20 7.10 2.83 7.34
C THR A 20 8.08 3.90 6.82
N PRO A 21 9.04 4.38 7.63
CA PRO A 21 10.06 5.31 7.14
C PRO A 21 10.86 4.73 5.97
N MET A 22 11.15 5.56 4.99
CA MET A 22 11.78 5.14 3.74
C MET A 22 13.27 4.83 3.90
N ASP A 23 13.90 5.32 4.96
CA ASP A 23 15.34 5.23 5.24
C ASP A 23 15.72 4.05 6.15
N LEU A 24 14.77 3.21 6.56
CA LEU A 24 15.08 1.98 7.30
C LEU A 24 15.85 0.97 6.43
N PRO A 25 16.69 0.11 7.03
CA PRO A 25 17.40 -0.95 6.30
C PRO A 25 16.47 -1.84 5.46
N VAL A 26 15.35 -2.31 6.04
CA VAL A 26 14.33 -3.10 5.31
C VAL A 26 13.71 -2.34 4.14
N SER A 27 13.44 -1.05 4.31
CA SER A 27 12.87 -0.20 3.26
C SER A 27 13.84 -0.07 2.10
N GLN A 28 15.12 0.22 2.38
CA GLN A 28 16.15 0.33 1.35
C GLN A 28 16.43 -1.02 0.66
N ALA A 29 16.46 -2.12 1.41
CA ALA A 29 16.62 -3.46 0.86
C ALA A 29 15.48 -3.83 -0.09
N LEU A 30 14.23 -3.59 0.32
CA LEU A 30 13.06 -3.86 -0.52
C LEU A 30 13.00 -2.96 -1.76
N ILE A 31 13.29 -1.67 -1.62
CA ILE A 31 13.40 -0.74 -2.76
C ILE A 31 14.42 -1.28 -3.76
N LYS A 32 15.60 -1.71 -3.30
CA LYS A 32 16.62 -2.27 -4.17
C LYS A 32 16.11 -3.50 -4.92
N VAL A 33 15.55 -4.48 -4.23
CA VAL A 33 15.05 -5.73 -4.86
C VAL A 33 13.97 -5.42 -5.89
N VAL A 34 13.02 -4.54 -5.56
CA VAL A 34 11.93 -4.17 -6.49
C VAL A 34 12.46 -3.35 -7.66
N GLN A 35 13.40 -2.43 -7.45
CA GLN A 35 14.01 -1.67 -8.55
C GLN A 35 14.79 -2.58 -9.50
N ASP A 36 15.59 -3.50 -8.96
CA ASP A 36 16.34 -4.48 -9.76
C ASP A 36 15.37 -5.38 -10.54
N ALA A 37 14.30 -5.88 -9.89
CA ALA A 37 13.29 -6.69 -10.55
C ALA A 37 12.52 -5.91 -11.64
N THR A 38 12.40 -4.59 -11.53
CA THR A 38 11.62 -3.71 -12.43
C THR A 38 12.46 -2.90 -13.42
N ASP A 39 13.75 -3.20 -13.58
CA ASP A 39 14.68 -2.45 -14.44
C ASP A 39 14.70 -0.94 -14.11
N GLY A 40 14.59 -0.59 -12.83
CA GLY A 40 14.62 0.80 -12.37
C GLY A 40 13.32 1.59 -12.57
N SER A 41 12.23 0.93 -12.98
CA SER A 41 10.97 1.61 -13.33
C SER A 41 9.97 1.77 -12.16
N ALA A 42 10.25 1.17 -11.00
CA ALA A 42 9.33 1.24 -9.87
C ALA A 42 9.22 2.67 -9.30
N VAL A 43 7.97 3.09 -9.05
CA VAL A 43 7.68 4.35 -8.35
C VAL A 43 7.72 4.11 -6.85
N ILE A 44 8.49 4.94 -6.15
CA ILE A 44 8.62 4.88 -4.70
C ILE A 44 7.80 6.00 -4.07
N ALA A 45 6.80 5.65 -3.27
CA ALA A 45 5.90 6.59 -2.61
C ALA A 45 5.89 6.35 -1.08
N PRO A 46 5.93 7.42 -0.26
CA PRO A 46 5.94 7.29 1.20
C PRO A 46 4.58 6.90 1.81
N ALA A 47 3.49 7.04 1.05
CA ALA A 47 2.13 6.70 1.44
C ALA A 47 1.21 6.58 0.22
N LEU A 48 0.07 5.93 0.39
CA LEU A 48 -1.06 5.89 -0.56
C LEU A 48 -2.28 6.58 0.06
N GLY A 49 -3.18 7.09 -0.77
CA GLY A 49 -4.41 7.76 -0.31
C GLY A 49 -5.51 6.81 0.21
N GLY A 50 -5.37 5.50 -0.04
CA GLY A 50 -6.27 4.48 0.49
C GLY A 50 -6.04 4.22 1.97
N SER A 51 -7.03 3.61 2.63
CA SER A 51 -6.94 3.26 4.04
C SER A 51 -7.07 1.75 4.23
N VAL A 52 -6.10 1.18 4.91
CA VAL A 52 -6.09 -0.18 5.48
C VAL A 52 -5.49 -0.06 6.89
N PRO A 53 -5.91 -0.87 7.88
CA PRO A 53 -5.54 -0.68 9.29
C PRO A 53 -4.10 -1.14 9.61
N MET A 54 -3.10 -0.60 8.92
CA MET A 54 -1.70 -1.01 9.03
C MET A 54 -1.02 -0.52 10.31
N TYR A 55 -1.64 0.42 11.04
CA TYR A 55 -1.19 0.85 12.36
C TYR A 55 -1.03 -0.31 13.35
N ILE A 56 -1.73 -1.43 13.13
CA ILE A 56 -1.61 -2.66 13.92
C ILE A 56 -0.19 -3.22 13.85
N PHE A 57 0.45 -3.22 12.67
CA PHE A 57 1.84 -3.69 12.52
C PHE A 57 2.81 -2.75 13.23
N GLU A 58 2.58 -1.44 13.15
CA GLU A 58 3.37 -0.43 13.85
C GLU A 58 3.30 -0.62 15.38
N GLU A 59 2.13 -0.97 15.93
CA GLU A 59 1.95 -1.27 17.37
C GLU A 59 2.66 -2.56 17.79
N LEU A 60 2.82 -3.51 16.87
CA LEU A 60 3.61 -4.73 17.08
C LEU A 60 5.12 -4.50 16.87
N GLY A 61 5.55 -3.27 16.54
CA GLY A 61 6.94 -2.95 16.21
C GLY A 61 7.42 -3.58 14.90
N LEU A 62 6.49 -3.94 14.00
CA LEU A 62 6.78 -4.55 12.72
C LEU A 62 6.66 -3.51 11.59
N PRO A 63 7.65 -3.41 10.68
CA PRO A 63 7.50 -2.59 9.48
C PRO A 63 6.45 -3.19 8.55
N TRP A 64 5.76 -2.33 7.80
CA TRP A 64 4.86 -2.75 6.73
C TRP A 64 5.13 -1.94 5.46
N ILE A 65 5.22 -2.61 4.32
CA ILE A 65 5.47 -1.94 3.04
C ILE A 65 4.51 -2.54 2.00
N GLY A 66 3.79 -1.68 1.30
CA GLY A 66 2.91 -2.10 0.21
C GLY A 66 3.67 -2.22 -1.12
N VAL A 67 3.47 -3.33 -1.83
CA VAL A 67 3.98 -3.55 -3.19
C VAL A 67 2.79 -3.86 -4.11
N PRO A 68 2.10 -2.84 -4.65
CA PRO A 68 0.90 -3.05 -5.46
C PRO A 68 1.26 -3.64 -6.83
N ILE A 69 0.43 -4.58 -7.30
CA ILE A 69 0.57 -5.22 -8.63
C ILE A 69 -0.51 -4.78 -9.62
N VAL A 70 -1.47 -3.97 -9.18
CA VAL A 70 -2.62 -3.56 -10.00
C VAL A 70 -2.26 -2.41 -10.94
N ASN A 71 -2.90 -2.36 -12.11
CA ASN A 71 -2.85 -1.21 -13.01
C ASN A 71 -3.58 0.00 -12.42
N TYR A 72 -3.22 1.22 -12.84
CA TYR A 72 -3.79 2.47 -12.31
C TYR A 72 -5.31 2.62 -12.60
N ASP A 73 -5.80 1.97 -13.66
CA ASP A 73 -7.18 1.95 -14.15
C ASP A 73 -7.92 0.66 -13.74
N ASN A 74 -7.54 0.04 -12.62
CA ASN A 74 -8.14 -1.22 -12.15
C ASN A 74 -9.60 -1.08 -11.68
N HIS A 75 -10.12 0.13 -11.48
CA HIS A 75 -11.49 0.41 -11.00
C HIS A 75 -11.88 -0.26 -9.67
N GLN A 76 -10.97 -0.36 -8.70
CA GLN A 76 -11.26 -0.93 -7.38
C GLN A 76 -12.50 -0.29 -6.76
N HIS A 77 -13.42 -1.12 -6.24
CA HIS A 77 -14.71 -0.68 -5.68
C HIS A 77 -15.63 0.05 -6.68
N SER A 78 -15.45 -0.17 -7.98
CA SER A 78 -16.31 0.40 -9.02
C SER A 78 -16.71 -0.65 -10.05
N SER A 79 -17.48 -0.23 -11.07
CA SER A 79 -17.84 -1.10 -12.19
C SER A 79 -16.60 -1.44 -13.02
N ASP A 80 -16.60 -2.62 -13.65
CA ASP A 80 -15.52 -3.11 -14.50
C ASP A 80 -14.14 -3.12 -13.82
N GLU A 81 -14.13 -3.55 -12.55
CA GLU A 81 -12.91 -3.86 -11.81
C GLU A 81 -12.08 -4.89 -12.58
N ASN A 82 -10.80 -4.60 -12.80
CA ASN A 82 -9.94 -5.38 -13.69
C ASN A 82 -8.48 -5.43 -13.22
N LEU A 83 -7.78 -6.47 -13.69
CA LEU A 83 -6.34 -6.59 -13.60
C LEU A 83 -5.79 -7.02 -14.96
N ARG A 84 -4.86 -6.24 -15.51
CA ARG A 84 -4.18 -6.61 -16.76
C ARG A 84 -3.31 -7.85 -16.52
N LEU A 85 -3.42 -8.87 -17.39
CA LEU A 85 -2.63 -10.10 -17.26
C LEU A 85 -1.12 -9.84 -17.21
N GLY A 86 -0.62 -8.87 -18.00
CA GLY A 86 0.79 -8.49 -17.93
C GLY A 86 1.21 -7.95 -16.56
N HIS A 87 0.33 -7.20 -15.87
CA HIS A 87 0.58 -6.72 -14.51
C HIS A 87 0.52 -7.86 -13.49
N PHE A 88 -0.39 -8.82 -13.67
CA PHE A 88 -0.45 -10.01 -12.84
C PHE A 88 0.84 -10.84 -12.92
N TRP A 89 1.30 -11.17 -14.14
CA TRP A 89 2.54 -11.91 -14.36
C TRP A 89 3.75 -11.14 -13.84
N ARG A 90 3.82 -9.84 -14.09
CA ARG A 90 4.88 -8.98 -13.56
C ARG A 90 4.87 -8.93 -12.03
N GLY A 91 3.69 -8.92 -11.42
CA GLY A 91 3.51 -9.03 -9.98
C GLY A 91 4.07 -10.33 -9.43
N ILE A 92 3.83 -11.46 -10.10
CA ILE A 92 4.41 -12.77 -9.73
C ILE A 92 5.94 -12.71 -9.76
N GLU A 93 6.54 -12.12 -10.80
CA GLU A 93 7.99 -11.95 -10.90
C GLU A 93 8.55 -11.08 -9.76
N ILE A 94 7.92 -9.93 -9.47
CA ILE A 94 8.33 -9.03 -8.39
C ILE A 94 8.27 -9.75 -7.03
N TYR A 95 7.16 -10.42 -6.73
CA TYR A 95 7.04 -11.17 -5.48
C TYR A 95 7.99 -12.37 -5.43
N GLY A 96 8.27 -13.00 -6.57
CA GLY A 96 9.30 -14.02 -6.68
C GLY A 96 10.68 -13.50 -6.28
N ALA A 97 11.08 -12.35 -6.81
CA ALA A 97 12.33 -11.69 -6.45
C ALA A 97 12.36 -11.28 -4.97
N ILE A 98 11.26 -10.74 -4.43
CA ILE A 98 11.15 -10.41 -3.00
C ILE A 98 11.36 -11.66 -2.14
N LEU A 99 10.70 -12.77 -2.46
CA LEU A 99 10.81 -14.00 -1.67
C LEU A 99 12.17 -14.68 -1.80
N ALA A 100 12.86 -14.53 -2.95
CA ALA A 100 14.14 -15.15 -3.20
C ALA A 100 15.33 -14.32 -2.68
N ASP A 101 15.28 -12.99 -2.86
CA ASP A 101 16.45 -12.12 -2.77
C ASP A 101 16.38 -11.09 -1.64
N LEU A 102 15.22 -10.89 -1.00
CA LEU A 102 15.11 -9.94 0.12
C LEU A 102 15.85 -10.48 1.35
N ASN A 103 16.97 -9.84 1.68
CA ASN A 103 17.77 -10.11 2.87
C ASN A 103 18.11 -8.79 3.57
N TRP A 104 17.73 -8.64 4.84
CA TRP A 104 17.89 -7.41 5.62
C TRP A 104 18.00 -7.68 7.12
#